data_AF-A0A4R7TCB1-F1
#
_entry.id   AF-A0A4R7TCB1-F1
#
_cell.length_a   1.000
_cell.length_b   1.000
_cell.length_c   1.000
_cell.angle_alpha   90.00
_cell.angle_beta   90.00
_cell.angle_gamma   90.00
#
_symmetry.space_group_name_H-M   'P 1'
#
loop_
_entity.id
_entity.type
_entity.pdbx_description
1 polymer ?
#
loop_
_entity_poly.entity_id
_entity_poly.type
_entity_poly.pdbx_seq_one_letter_code
_entity_poly.pdbx_strand_id
1 'polypeptide(L)'
;MLRRLLTESEPGRLLLPAGSYPITGGLVLTDSWTLSGSGTTLCRAQAESAPLIHVLGSDVTVTDLTLQLPDASPGPHDGAEWTAVTIGRYFYAEQPEWIERIAVRRLVVRRPGRCAANNLTLIGAVREVRLSDLEVHGGGTAFIAHWGAVGAGVSDITGHSLHPHHFQVDGLRVYDAFEAFCLSSVHDVEVRDVRCERVEIGFRLLPGDNTDRYREEGAGRGINHGLSIRDCAIGWCGDLYAIRVAGWGRSEVDGAVSTRPFVDLDLRDVTVEPLPVEVGNPPPRRGRRPIVVEDAGSVDVGGVRVLPA
;
A
#
# COMPACT_ATOMS: atom_id res chain seq x y z
N MET A 1 7.92 -10.39 -25.28
CA MET A 1 7.97 -11.84 -25.04
C MET A 1 7.34 -12.23 -23.70
N LEU A 2 7.81 -11.71 -22.55
CA LEU A 2 7.27 -12.06 -21.22
C LEU A 2 5.76 -11.81 -21.08
N ARG A 3 5.27 -10.63 -21.48
CA ARG A 3 3.83 -10.33 -21.50
C ARG A 3 3.03 -11.37 -22.28
N ARG A 4 3.49 -11.67 -23.50
CA ARG A 4 2.87 -12.67 -24.36
C ARG A 4 2.82 -14.05 -23.69
N LEU A 5 3.89 -14.46 -23.01
CA LEU A 5 3.92 -15.72 -22.26
C LEU A 5 2.86 -15.73 -21.17
N LEU A 6 2.76 -14.67 -20.37
CA LEU A 6 1.78 -14.57 -19.28
C LEU A 6 0.33 -14.51 -19.78
N THR A 7 0.10 -14.02 -21.01
CA THR A 7 -1.25 -13.90 -21.59
C THR A 7 -1.67 -15.11 -22.42
N GLU A 8 -0.75 -15.80 -23.09
CA GLU A 8 -1.05 -16.86 -24.06
C GLU A 8 -0.73 -18.27 -23.56
N SER A 9 -0.01 -18.41 -22.43
CA SER A 9 0.37 -19.72 -21.88
C SER A 9 -0.54 -20.11 -20.72
N GLU A 10 -0.65 -21.41 -20.47
CA GLU A 10 -1.28 -21.92 -19.25
C GLU A 10 -0.51 -21.38 -18.01
N PRO A 11 -1.24 -20.96 -16.96
CA PRO A 11 -0.61 -20.54 -15.73
C PRO A 11 0.26 -21.62 -15.11
N GLY A 12 1.34 -21.19 -14.50
CA GLY A 12 2.28 -22.08 -13.84
C GLY A 12 3.47 -21.31 -13.30
N ARG A 13 4.65 -21.90 -13.39
CA ARG A 13 5.87 -21.28 -12.88
C ARG A 13 6.68 -20.64 -14.00
N LEU A 14 6.85 -19.33 -13.92
CA LEU A 14 7.79 -18.57 -14.73
C LEU A 14 9.04 -18.24 -13.91
N LEU A 15 10.16 -18.88 -14.26
CA LEU A 15 11.48 -18.56 -13.71
C LEU A 15 12.22 -17.68 -14.71
N LEU A 16 12.51 -16.44 -14.31
CA LEU A 16 13.33 -15.52 -15.06
C LEU A 16 14.81 -15.79 -14.75
N PRO A 17 15.66 -15.92 -15.78
CA PRO A 17 17.10 -15.94 -15.58
C PRO A 17 17.60 -14.64 -14.95
N ALA A 18 18.77 -14.70 -14.33
CA ALA A 18 19.46 -13.49 -13.87
C ALA A 18 19.74 -12.55 -15.05
N GLY A 19 19.57 -11.25 -14.83
CA GLY A 19 19.71 -10.25 -15.88
C GLY A 19 18.74 -9.09 -15.71
N SER A 20 18.83 -8.12 -16.62
CA SER A 20 17.96 -6.94 -16.63
C SER A 20 17.01 -7.00 -17.82
N TYR A 21 15.71 -6.86 -17.55
CA TYR A 21 14.65 -6.99 -18.54
C TYR A 21 13.82 -5.71 -18.60
N PRO A 22 13.89 -4.95 -19.71
CA PRO A 22 13.03 -3.79 -19.89
C PRO A 22 11.57 -4.23 -20.11
N ILE A 23 10.65 -3.67 -19.33
CA ILE A 23 9.22 -3.97 -19.39
C ILE A 23 8.42 -2.73 -19.80
N THR A 24 7.67 -2.87 -20.89
CA THR A 24 6.69 -1.88 -21.37
C THR A 24 5.28 -2.45 -21.29
N GLY A 25 4.31 -1.65 -20.87
CA GLY A 25 2.91 -1.98 -20.66
C GLY A 25 2.60 -2.86 -19.44
N GLY A 26 3.61 -3.16 -18.61
CA GLY A 26 3.45 -3.95 -17.38
C GLY A 26 3.28 -5.45 -17.61
N LEU A 27 3.39 -6.23 -16.54
CA LEU A 27 3.13 -7.67 -16.51
C LEU A 27 1.82 -7.92 -15.76
N VAL A 28 0.86 -8.57 -16.40
CA VAL A 28 -0.40 -8.95 -15.77
C VAL A 28 -0.31 -10.41 -15.34
N LEU A 29 -0.58 -10.68 -14.06
CA LEU A 29 -0.62 -12.01 -13.47
C LEU A 29 -2.07 -12.36 -13.12
N THR A 30 -2.63 -13.31 -13.84
CA THR A 30 -3.92 -13.96 -13.54
C THR A 30 -3.72 -15.13 -12.59
N ASP A 31 -4.75 -15.96 -12.41
CA ASP A 31 -4.74 -17.05 -11.42
C ASP A 31 -3.54 -18.00 -11.57
N SER A 32 -3.06 -18.53 -10.44
CA SER A 32 -2.09 -19.63 -10.35
C SER A 32 -0.69 -19.35 -10.93
N TRP A 33 -0.34 -18.10 -11.21
CA TRP A 33 1.00 -17.73 -11.65
C TRP A 33 2.01 -17.68 -10.49
N THR A 34 3.15 -18.33 -10.68
CA THR A 34 4.36 -18.09 -9.86
C THR A 34 5.43 -17.43 -10.71
N LEU A 35 5.73 -16.16 -10.44
CA LEU A 35 6.81 -15.40 -11.07
C LEU A 35 8.01 -15.31 -10.10
N SER A 36 9.16 -15.80 -10.54
CA SER A 36 10.40 -15.77 -9.73
C SER A 36 11.62 -15.44 -10.57
N GLY A 37 12.66 -14.84 -9.97
CA GLY A 37 13.89 -14.54 -10.71
C GLY A 37 15.04 -14.02 -9.85
N SER A 38 15.75 -14.92 -9.15
CA SER A 38 16.91 -14.51 -8.35
C SER A 38 17.99 -13.85 -9.22
N GLY A 39 18.41 -12.64 -8.83
CA GLY A 39 19.33 -11.83 -9.64
C GLY A 39 18.69 -11.21 -10.88
N THR A 40 17.36 -11.25 -11.00
CA THR A 40 16.60 -10.61 -12.07
C THR A 40 16.16 -9.21 -11.67
N THR A 41 16.38 -8.27 -12.59
CA THR A 41 15.84 -6.91 -12.51
C THR A 41 14.80 -6.70 -13.61
N LEU A 42 13.58 -6.32 -13.25
CA LEU A 42 12.59 -5.79 -14.17
C LEU A 42 12.71 -4.27 -14.15
N CYS A 43 13.03 -3.66 -15.30
CA CYS A 43 13.28 -2.23 -15.38
C CYS A 43 12.29 -1.54 -16.30
N ARG A 44 11.93 -0.30 -15.95
CA ARG A 44 11.15 0.58 -16.79
C ARG A 44 11.91 1.89 -17.00
N ALA A 45 12.03 2.31 -18.26
CA ALA A 45 12.82 3.50 -18.61
C ALA A 45 12.02 4.80 -18.50
N GLN A 46 10.70 4.75 -18.73
CA GLN A 46 9.81 5.91 -18.71
C GLN A 46 8.56 5.61 -17.89
N ALA A 47 8.00 6.63 -17.24
CA ALA A 47 6.78 6.45 -16.47
C ALA A 47 5.62 6.00 -17.37
N GLU A 48 4.96 4.92 -17.00
CA GLU A 48 3.78 4.39 -17.68
C GLU A 48 2.69 4.14 -16.63
N SER A 49 1.42 4.41 -16.97
CA SER A 49 0.29 4.26 -16.04
C SER A 49 0.07 2.83 -15.59
N ALA A 50 0.31 1.84 -16.45
CA ALA A 50 0.22 0.44 -16.05
C ALA A 50 1.23 0.13 -14.93
N PRO A 51 0.85 -0.60 -13.87
CA PRO A 51 1.81 -1.16 -12.91
C PRO A 51 2.94 -1.92 -13.60
N LEU A 52 4.13 -2.01 -12.99
CA LEU A 52 5.17 -2.90 -13.52
C LEU A 52 4.74 -4.37 -13.41
N ILE A 53 4.14 -4.74 -12.27
CA ILE A 53 3.43 -6.01 -12.06
C ILE A 53 2.01 -5.70 -11.57
N HIS A 54 1.01 -6.28 -12.24
CA HIS A 54 -0.39 -6.17 -11.87
C HIS A 54 -0.98 -7.56 -11.61
N VAL A 55 -1.29 -7.84 -10.34
CA VAL A 55 -1.92 -9.09 -9.92
C VAL A 55 -3.44 -8.92 -9.97
N LEU A 56 -4.08 -9.76 -10.78
CA LEU A 56 -5.52 -9.73 -11.07
C LEU A 56 -6.20 -11.09 -10.87
N GLY A 57 -5.50 -12.06 -10.28
CA GLY A 57 -6.02 -13.39 -9.98
C GLY A 57 -5.54 -13.92 -8.63
N SER A 58 -6.09 -15.06 -8.24
CA SER A 58 -5.81 -15.78 -7.00
C SER A 58 -4.62 -16.73 -7.15
N ASP A 59 -4.08 -17.21 -6.02
CA ASP A 59 -2.99 -18.20 -6.01
C ASP A 59 -1.72 -17.71 -6.72
N VAL A 60 -1.47 -16.41 -6.67
CA VAL A 60 -0.32 -15.76 -7.33
C VAL A 60 0.85 -15.63 -6.36
N THR A 61 2.04 -15.99 -6.81
CA THR A 61 3.29 -15.73 -6.08
C THR A 61 4.26 -14.91 -6.93
N VAL A 62 4.80 -13.82 -6.37
CA VAL A 62 5.88 -13.01 -6.95
C VAL A 62 7.06 -13.01 -6.00
N THR A 63 8.24 -13.44 -6.44
CA THR A 63 9.38 -13.56 -5.51
C THR A 63 10.76 -13.37 -6.13
N ASP A 64 11.72 -12.94 -5.31
CA ASP A 64 13.14 -12.85 -5.63
C ASP A 64 13.49 -11.84 -6.73
N LEU A 65 12.68 -10.79 -6.93
CA LEU A 65 12.87 -9.81 -8.01
C LEU A 65 13.39 -8.46 -7.51
N THR A 66 14.16 -7.78 -8.35
CA THR A 66 14.36 -6.33 -8.24
C THR A 66 13.48 -5.61 -9.27
N LEU A 67 12.73 -4.60 -8.83
CA LEU A 67 11.91 -3.73 -9.66
C LEU A 67 12.53 -2.33 -9.68
N GLN A 68 12.89 -1.85 -10.86
CA GLN A 68 13.45 -0.51 -11.03
C GLN A 68 12.52 0.34 -11.88
N LEU A 69 12.00 1.41 -11.27
CA LEU A 69 11.04 2.31 -11.91
C LEU A 69 11.59 3.74 -11.91
N PRO A 70 11.19 4.58 -12.89
CA PRO A 70 11.51 6.00 -12.87
C PRO A 70 10.61 6.72 -11.87
N ASP A 71 10.88 8.01 -11.66
CA ASP A 71 9.95 8.91 -10.97
C ASP A 71 8.64 9.01 -11.75
N ALA A 72 7.52 9.11 -11.02
CA ALA A 72 6.21 9.23 -11.60
C ALA A 72 5.26 10.08 -10.74
N SER A 73 4.20 10.54 -11.40
CA SER A 73 3.02 11.20 -10.82
C SER A 73 2.34 10.30 -9.78
N PRO A 74 1.59 10.85 -8.80
CA PRO A 74 0.82 10.00 -7.87
C PRO A 74 -0.28 9.19 -8.57
N GLY A 75 -0.62 9.56 -9.80
CA GLY A 75 -1.73 8.97 -10.55
C GLY A 75 -3.11 9.38 -10.04
N PRO A 76 -4.19 9.01 -10.73
CA PRO A 76 -5.53 9.22 -10.21
C PRO A 76 -5.84 8.13 -9.17
N HIS A 77 -6.88 8.39 -8.36
CA HIS A 77 -7.53 7.38 -7.51
C HIS A 77 -6.54 6.64 -6.58
N ASP A 78 -5.79 7.39 -5.77
CA ASP A 78 -4.89 6.88 -4.73
C ASP A 78 -3.79 5.91 -5.19
N GLY A 79 -3.37 6.02 -6.45
CA GLY A 79 -2.14 5.42 -6.95
C GLY A 79 -2.24 3.90 -7.18
N ALA A 80 -3.32 3.47 -7.84
CA ALA A 80 -3.40 2.14 -8.47
C ALA A 80 -2.51 2.01 -9.71
N GLU A 81 -2.07 3.14 -10.27
CA GLU A 81 -1.28 3.28 -11.49
C GLU A 81 0.16 3.73 -11.19
N TRP A 82 1.06 3.58 -12.17
CA TRP A 82 2.51 3.86 -12.10
C TRP A 82 3.29 3.10 -11.02
N THR A 83 2.68 2.13 -10.35
CA THR A 83 3.26 1.40 -9.21
C THR A 83 4.29 0.35 -9.63
N ALA A 84 5.07 -0.13 -8.66
CA ALA A 84 5.91 -1.29 -8.86
C ALA A 84 5.05 -2.57 -8.88
N VAL A 85 4.15 -2.69 -7.90
CA VAL A 85 3.19 -3.79 -7.81
C VAL A 85 1.82 -3.22 -7.44
N THR A 86 0.80 -3.56 -8.22
CA THR A 86 -0.61 -3.39 -7.83
C THR A 86 -1.27 -4.76 -7.74
N ILE A 87 -2.02 -5.01 -6.67
CA ILE A 87 -2.83 -6.20 -6.46
C ILE A 87 -4.30 -5.75 -6.39
N GLY A 88 -5.13 -6.24 -7.31
CA GLY A 88 -6.54 -5.87 -7.42
C GLY A 88 -6.79 -4.63 -8.31
N ARG A 89 -7.93 -3.97 -8.14
CA ARG A 89 -8.37 -2.82 -8.95
C ARG A 89 -9.08 -1.78 -8.09
N TYR A 90 -8.97 -0.51 -8.47
CA TYR A 90 -9.78 0.55 -7.89
C TYR A 90 -11.23 0.44 -8.37
N PHE A 91 -11.43 0.30 -9.68
CA PHE A 91 -12.75 0.27 -10.30
C PHE A 91 -13.05 -1.08 -10.95
N TYR A 92 -14.30 -1.50 -10.82
CA TYR A 92 -14.86 -2.72 -11.39
C TYR A 92 -16.11 -2.39 -12.21
N ALA A 93 -16.26 -3.04 -13.37
CA ALA A 93 -17.45 -2.84 -14.21
C ALA A 93 -18.73 -3.40 -13.56
N GLU A 94 -18.58 -4.48 -12.78
CA GLU A 94 -19.63 -5.18 -12.06
C GLU A 94 -19.07 -5.73 -10.74
N GLN A 95 -19.90 -6.35 -9.90
CA GLN A 95 -19.44 -6.95 -8.64
C GLN A 95 -18.38 -8.03 -8.93
N PRO A 96 -17.14 -7.85 -8.43
CA PRO A 96 -16.07 -8.79 -8.73
C PRO A 96 -16.10 -10.00 -7.81
N GLU A 97 -15.44 -11.07 -8.25
CA GLU A 97 -14.94 -12.10 -7.35
C GLU A 97 -13.74 -11.56 -6.56
N TRP A 98 -13.62 -11.99 -5.30
CA TRP A 98 -12.47 -11.65 -4.47
C TRP A 98 -11.25 -12.46 -4.91
N ILE A 99 -10.13 -11.78 -5.19
CA ILE A 99 -8.86 -12.48 -5.41
C ILE A 99 -8.14 -12.73 -4.09
N GLU A 100 -7.51 -13.89 -3.98
CA GLU A 100 -7.00 -14.38 -2.70
C GLU A 100 -5.76 -15.28 -2.80
N ARG A 101 -5.13 -15.57 -1.66
CA ARG A 101 -3.92 -16.41 -1.55
C ARG A 101 -2.75 -15.88 -2.37
N ILE A 102 -2.47 -14.59 -2.23
CA ILE A 102 -1.40 -13.90 -2.97
C ILE A 102 -0.18 -13.74 -2.09
N ALA A 103 1.00 -14.05 -2.60
CA ALA A 103 2.27 -13.91 -1.90
C ALA A 103 3.27 -13.06 -2.68
N VAL A 104 3.79 -12.01 -2.04
CA VAL A 104 4.90 -11.19 -2.57
C VAL A 104 6.06 -11.28 -1.60
N ARG A 105 7.21 -11.82 -2.02
CA ARG A 105 8.32 -12.13 -1.10
C ARG A 105 9.69 -11.78 -1.65
N ARG A 106 10.59 -11.25 -0.83
CA ARG A 106 12.00 -10.98 -1.22
C ARG A 106 12.09 -10.13 -2.49
N LEU A 107 11.34 -9.03 -2.50
CA LEU A 107 11.29 -8.10 -3.63
C LEU A 107 11.93 -6.78 -3.21
N VAL A 108 12.76 -6.23 -4.09
CA VAL A 108 13.41 -4.93 -3.93
C VAL A 108 12.81 -3.95 -4.93
N VAL A 109 12.19 -2.86 -4.47
CA VAL A 109 11.73 -1.76 -5.32
C VAL A 109 12.71 -0.60 -5.24
N ARG A 110 13.07 -0.01 -6.38
CA ARG A 110 13.95 1.15 -6.47
C ARG A 110 13.35 2.24 -7.34
N ARG A 111 13.27 3.45 -6.78
CA ARG A 111 12.98 4.69 -7.49
C ARG A 111 14.03 5.78 -7.17
N PRO A 112 14.22 6.76 -8.06
CA PRO A 112 15.04 7.93 -7.78
C PRO A 112 14.50 8.82 -6.64
N GLY A 113 14.92 8.56 -5.41
CA GLY A 113 14.54 9.40 -4.26
C GLY A 113 13.02 9.45 -4.01
N ARG A 114 12.55 10.49 -3.32
CA ARG A 114 11.11 10.68 -3.06
C ARG A 114 10.41 11.16 -4.34
N CYS A 115 9.40 10.40 -4.78
CA CYS A 115 8.49 10.81 -5.85
C CYS A 115 7.04 10.66 -5.37
N ALA A 116 6.06 10.99 -6.21
CA ALA A 116 4.66 10.94 -5.78
C ALA A 116 4.01 9.55 -5.95
N ALA A 117 4.52 8.72 -6.87
CA ALA A 117 3.96 7.39 -7.13
C ALA A 117 4.17 6.40 -5.98
N ASN A 118 3.15 5.59 -5.71
CA ASN A 118 3.21 4.47 -4.77
C ASN A 118 4.09 3.33 -5.31
N ASN A 119 4.60 2.49 -4.41
CA ASN A 119 5.41 1.33 -4.75
C ASN A 119 4.58 0.05 -4.77
N LEU A 120 4.03 -0.34 -3.61
CA LEU A 120 3.20 -1.53 -3.45
C LEU A 120 1.77 -1.11 -3.11
N THR A 121 0.82 -1.48 -3.96
CA THR A 121 -0.60 -1.12 -3.80
C THR A 121 -1.45 -2.38 -3.69
N LEU A 122 -2.25 -2.45 -2.64
CA LEU A 122 -3.30 -3.44 -2.43
C LEU A 122 -4.66 -2.75 -2.52
N ILE A 123 -5.53 -3.12 -3.46
CA ILE A 123 -6.71 -2.31 -3.73
C ILE A 123 -7.95 -3.08 -4.19
N GLY A 124 -9.11 -2.74 -3.63
CA GLY A 124 -10.41 -3.30 -4.00
C GLY A 124 -10.69 -4.67 -3.41
N ALA A 125 -11.29 -5.56 -4.21
CA ALA A 125 -11.72 -6.91 -3.83
C ALA A 125 -10.53 -7.88 -3.72
N VAL A 126 -9.71 -7.69 -2.69
CA VAL A 126 -8.53 -8.52 -2.41
C VAL A 126 -8.51 -8.98 -0.96
N ARG A 127 -8.20 -10.25 -0.72
CA ARG A 127 -8.00 -10.79 0.63
C ARG A 127 -6.89 -11.82 0.69
N GLU A 128 -6.50 -12.25 1.90
CA GLU A 128 -5.52 -13.32 2.10
C GLU A 128 -4.17 -13.05 1.40
N VAL A 129 -3.59 -11.87 1.63
CA VAL A 129 -2.32 -11.46 1.03
C VAL A 129 -1.18 -11.53 2.04
N ARG A 130 -0.03 -12.06 1.64
CA ARG A 130 1.20 -12.05 2.43
C ARG A 130 2.33 -11.33 1.70
N LEU A 131 2.83 -10.27 2.32
CA LEU A 131 3.97 -9.49 1.87
C LEU A 131 5.12 -9.71 2.86
N SER A 132 6.22 -10.35 2.43
CA SER A 132 7.33 -10.66 3.34
C SER A 132 8.71 -10.31 2.78
N ASP A 133 9.61 -9.84 3.66
CA ASP A 133 11.02 -9.59 3.35
C ASP A 133 11.19 -8.62 2.16
N LEU A 134 10.48 -7.49 2.22
CA LEU A 134 10.44 -6.52 1.14
C LEU A 134 11.37 -5.35 1.42
N GLU A 135 11.93 -4.76 0.38
CA GLU A 135 12.79 -3.58 0.47
C GLU A 135 12.34 -2.53 -0.52
N VAL A 136 12.12 -1.29 -0.06
CA VAL A 136 11.67 -0.17 -0.89
C VAL A 136 12.62 1.00 -0.71
N HIS A 137 13.16 1.49 -1.83
CA HIS A 137 13.99 2.68 -1.90
C HIS A 137 13.29 3.77 -2.71
N GLY A 138 13.02 4.91 -2.06
CA GLY A 138 12.35 6.03 -2.70
C GLY A 138 10.85 5.84 -2.91
N GLY A 139 10.27 6.73 -3.71
CA GLY A 139 8.85 6.75 -4.04
C GLY A 139 8.00 7.56 -3.07
N GLY A 140 6.69 7.50 -3.30
CA GLY A 140 5.67 8.14 -2.49
C GLY A 140 5.37 7.27 -1.28
N THR A 141 4.37 6.40 -1.41
CA THR A 141 4.05 5.41 -0.38
C THR A 141 4.75 4.09 -0.65
N ALA A 142 5.47 3.53 0.33
CA ALA A 142 6.08 2.22 0.20
C ALA A 142 5.02 1.12 0.10
N PHE A 143 4.02 1.14 0.99
CA PHE A 143 2.87 0.26 0.95
C PHE A 143 1.56 1.02 1.19
N ILE A 144 0.62 0.88 0.27
CA ILE A 144 -0.74 1.38 0.43
C ILE A 144 -1.76 0.24 0.32
N ALA A 145 -2.74 0.25 1.22
CA ALA A 145 -3.96 -0.52 1.07
C ALA A 145 -5.14 0.44 0.98
N HIS A 146 -5.99 0.26 -0.02
CA HIS A 146 -7.07 1.19 -0.32
C HIS A 146 -8.33 0.46 -0.82
N TRP A 147 -9.50 1.08 -0.69
CA TRP A 147 -10.76 0.50 -1.15
C TRP A 147 -10.88 0.57 -2.69
N GLY A 148 -11.83 -0.17 -3.23
CA GLY A 148 -12.26 -0.06 -4.63
C GLY A 148 -13.78 -0.09 -4.72
N ALA A 149 -14.37 0.10 -5.90
CA ALA A 149 -15.82 0.10 -6.07
C ALA A 149 -16.27 -0.32 -7.46
N VAL A 150 -17.55 -0.70 -7.54
CA VAL A 150 -18.25 -0.91 -8.81
C VAL A 150 -18.65 0.44 -9.41
N GLY A 151 -18.16 0.71 -10.62
CA GLY A 151 -18.35 1.97 -11.35
C GLY A 151 -17.17 2.27 -12.28
N ALA A 152 -17.35 3.16 -13.27
CA ALA A 152 -16.28 3.57 -14.18
C ALA A 152 -15.39 4.72 -13.62
N GLY A 153 -15.78 5.29 -12.49
CA GLY A 153 -15.10 6.42 -11.85
C GLY A 153 -15.81 6.83 -10.57
N VAL A 154 -15.22 7.77 -9.82
CA VAL A 154 -15.77 8.26 -8.54
C VAL A 154 -17.20 8.78 -8.69
N SER A 155 -17.49 9.52 -9.75
CA SER A 155 -18.82 10.07 -10.04
C SER A 155 -19.85 9.03 -10.47
N ASP A 156 -19.42 7.80 -10.72
CA ASP A 156 -20.22 6.69 -11.28
C ASP A 156 -20.18 5.46 -10.37
N ILE A 157 -19.87 5.64 -9.09
CA ILE A 157 -19.96 4.57 -8.09
C ILE A 157 -21.45 4.23 -7.92
N THR A 158 -21.82 3.04 -8.40
CA THR A 158 -23.21 2.56 -8.44
C THR A 158 -23.44 1.38 -7.50
N GLY A 159 -22.38 0.73 -7.06
CA GLY A 159 -22.42 -0.45 -6.20
C GLY A 159 -21.50 -0.35 -5.00
N HIS A 160 -21.15 -1.51 -4.46
CA HIS A 160 -20.48 -1.60 -3.16
C HIS A 160 -19.02 -1.15 -3.17
N SER A 161 -18.58 -0.59 -2.05
CA SER A 161 -17.16 -0.41 -1.79
C SER A 161 -16.54 -1.73 -1.29
N LEU A 162 -15.36 -2.02 -1.81
CA LEU A 162 -14.62 -3.27 -1.65
C LEU A 162 -13.35 -2.95 -0.87
N HIS A 163 -13.15 -3.65 0.25
CA HIS A 163 -12.17 -3.28 1.25
C HIS A 163 -11.15 -4.41 1.43
N PRO A 164 -9.86 -4.17 1.10
CA PRO A 164 -8.85 -5.19 1.31
C PRO A 164 -8.76 -5.63 2.77
N HIS A 165 -8.68 -6.94 2.99
CA HIS A 165 -8.68 -7.51 4.34
C HIS A 165 -7.89 -8.81 4.46
N HIS A 166 -7.68 -9.27 5.69
CA HIS A 166 -6.96 -10.52 5.98
C HIS A 166 -5.56 -10.54 5.33
N PHE A 167 -4.77 -9.48 5.51
CA PHE A 167 -3.43 -9.40 4.94
C PHE A 167 -2.35 -9.12 5.98
N GLN A 168 -1.13 -9.58 5.67
CA GLN A 168 0.04 -9.44 6.52
C GLN A 168 1.20 -8.79 5.76
N VAL A 169 1.87 -7.83 6.41
CA VAL A 169 3.16 -7.27 6.00
C VAL A 169 4.19 -7.59 7.07
N ASP A 170 5.26 -8.28 6.69
CA ASP A 170 6.29 -8.79 7.59
C ASP A 170 7.70 -8.49 7.07
N GLY A 171 8.54 -7.86 7.86
CA GLY A 171 9.94 -7.63 7.47
C GLY A 171 10.13 -6.60 6.35
N LEU A 172 9.25 -5.58 6.25
CA LEU A 172 9.41 -4.50 5.27
C LEU A 172 10.50 -3.51 5.71
N ARG A 173 11.41 -3.19 4.78
CA ARG A 173 12.42 -2.14 4.93
C ARG A 173 12.14 -0.99 3.97
N VAL A 174 12.07 0.23 4.49
CA VAL A 174 11.77 1.43 3.69
C VAL A 174 12.89 2.45 3.85
N TYR A 175 13.38 2.97 2.74
CA TYR A 175 14.44 3.98 2.69
C TYR A 175 14.01 5.16 1.85
N ASP A 176 14.15 6.37 2.38
CA ASP A 176 14.00 7.63 1.64
C ASP A 176 12.66 7.78 0.90
N ALA A 177 11.56 7.27 1.47
CA ALA A 177 10.21 7.42 0.92
C ALA A 177 9.44 8.58 1.56
N PHE A 178 8.38 9.06 0.91
CA PHE A 178 7.48 10.02 1.56
C PHE A 178 6.72 9.36 2.72
N GLU A 179 6.08 8.23 2.46
CA GLU A 179 5.29 7.49 3.44
C GLU A 179 5.66 6.00 3.44
N ALA A 180 5.78 5.38 4.61
CA ALA A 180 5.95 3.93 4.66
C ALA A 180 4.61 3.22 4.47
N PHE A 181 3.57 3.61 5.22
CA PHE A 181 2.24 2.97 5.16
C PHE A 181 1.10 3.98 5.03
N CYS A 182 0.20 3.72 4.07
CA CYS A 182 -1.17 4.23 4.06
C CYS A 182 -2.15 3.06 4.15
N LEU A 183 -2.84 2.90 5.28
CA LEU A 183 -3.86 1.87 5.46
C LEU A 183 -5.23 2.55 5.50
N SER A 184 -5.96 2.45 4.39
CA SER A 184 -7.22 3.16 4.16
C SER A 184 -8.36 2.18 3.92
N SER A 185 -9.39 2.24 4.78
CA SER A 185 -10.59 1.39 4.72
C SER A 185 -10.28 -0.11 4.66
N VAL A 186 -9.50 -0.61 5.61
CA VAL A 186 -9.10 -2.03 5.71
C VAL A 186 -9.58 -2.66 7.02
N HIS A 187 -9.56 -3.99 7.11
CA HIS A 187 -9.77 -4.71 8.37
C HIS A 187 -9.00 -6.04 8.41
N ASP A 188 -8.77 -6.55 9.63
CA ASP A 188 -8.02 -7.78 9.89
C ASP A 188 -6.62 -7.75 9.24
N VAL A 189 -5.81 -6.80 9.69
CA VAL A 189 -4.47 -6.48 9.14
C VAL A 189 -3.40 -6.71 10.19
N GLU A 190 -2.30 -7.32 9.78
CA GLU A 190 -1.11 -7.45 10.60
C GLU A 190 0.11 -6.83 9.92
N VAL A 191 0.77 -5.90 10.61
CA VAL A 191 2.07 -5.34 10.20
C VAL A 191 3.08 -5.63 11.29
N ARG A 192 4.21 -6.26 10.94
CA ARG A 192 5.27 -6.58 11.90
C ARG A 192 6.67 -6.46 11.32
N ASP A 193 7.64 -6.29 12.21
CA ASP A 193 9.07 -6.33 11.90
C ASP A 193 9.49 -5.29 10.83
N VAL A 194 8.89 -4.10 10.86
CA VAL A 194 9.13 -3.03 9.88
C VAL A 194 10.27 -2.12 10.33
N ARG A 195 11.12 -1.71 9.37
CA ARG A 195 12.14 -0.69 9.59
C ARG A 195 12.06 0.39 8.52
N CYS A 196 11.89 1.63 8.94
CA CYS A 196 11.86 2.79 8.05
C CYS A 196 13.04 3.71 8.37
N GLU A 197 13.74 4.16 7.35
CA GLU A 197 14.83 5.13 7.43
C GLU A 197 14.47 6.34 6.56
N ARG A 198 14.47 7.53 7.18
CA ARG A 198 14.22 8.81 6.51
C ARG A 198 12.89 8.87 5.75
N VAL A 199 11.81 8.52 6.45
CA VAL A 199 10.43 8.69 5.94
C VAL A 199 9.77 9.94 6.50
N GLU A 200 8.94 10.61 5.70
CA GLU A 200 8.19 11.78 6.18
C GLU A 200 6.97 11.37 7.04
N ILE A 201 6.36 10.23 6.70
CA ILE A 201 5.28 9.60 7.45
C ILE A 201 5.59 8.10 7.61
N GLY A 202 5.50 7.58 8.84
CA GLY A 202 5.61 6.14 9.09
C GLY A 202 4.28 5.43 8.80
N PHE A 203 3.22 5.81 9.51
CA PHE A 203 1.89 5.22 9.34
C PHE A 203 0.81 6.28 9.24
N ARG A 204 -0.05 6.15 8.22
CA ARG A 204 -1.31 6.88 8.11
C ARG A 204 -2.46 5.87 8.03
N LEU A 205 -3.30 5.89 9.05
CA LEU A 205 -4.48 5.04 9.15
C LEU A 205 -5.72 5.90 8.92
N LEU A 206 -6.55 5.50 7.96
CA LEU A 206 -7.72 6.23 7.51
C LEU A 206 -8.95 5.30 7.46
N PRO A 207 -10.17 5.80 7.71
CA PRO A 207 -11.40 5.06 7.42
C PRO A 207 -11.70 5.04 5.91
N GLY A 208 -10.84 5.71 5.12
CA GLY A 208 -10.90 6.02 3.69
C GLY A 208 -12.03 6.92 3.25
N ASP A 209 -12.03 7.20 1.95
CA ASP A 209 -12.65 8.38 1.36
C ASP A 209 -14.08 8.14 0.91
N ASN A 210 -14.75 7.11 1.43
CA ASN A 210 -16.20 6.92 1.30
C ASN A 210 -16.85 6.33 2.55
N THR A 211 -16.09 6.14 3.63
CA THR A 211 -16.58 5.84 4.99
C THR A 211 -17.83 4.95 5.02
N ASP A 212 -17.77 3.78 4.38
CA ASP A 212 -18.85 2.77 4.38
C ASP A 212 -20.19 3.17 3.74
N ARG A 213 -20.31 4.29 3.02
CA ARG A 213 -21.58 4.73 2.40
C ARG A 213 -22.20 3.67 1.47
N TYR A 214 -21.36 2.83 0.88
CA TYR A 214 -21.74 1.78 -0.06
C TYR A 214 -21.45 0.37 0.46
N ARG A 215 -21.24 0.17 1.76
CA ARG A 215 -20.90 -1.14 2.32
C ARG A 215 -22.02 -2.18 2.07
N GLU A 216 -21.63 -3.42 1.77
CA GLU A 216 -22.55 -4.57 1.89
C GLU A 216 -22.91 -4.83 3.35
N GLU A 217 -24.20 -4.96 3.66
CA GLU A 217 -24.66 -5.73 4.81
C GLU A 217 -24.14 -7.17 4.68
N GLY A 218 -22.95 -7.48 5.21
CA GLY A 218 -22.36 -8.81 5.04
C GLY A 218 -20.86 -8.95 5.31
N ALA A 219 -20.07 -7.87 5.29
CA ALA A 219 -18.70 -7.93 5.80
C ALA A 219 -18.76 -8.18 7.31
N GLY A 220 -18.45 -9.41 7.75
CA GLY A 220 -18.64 -9.89 9.13
C GLY A 220 -17.97 -9.03 10.20
N ARG A 221 -16.96 -8.23 9.80
CA ARG A 221 -16.37 -7.12 10.57
C ARG A 221 -16.41 -5.86 9.70
N GLY A 222 -16.58 -4.69 10.31
CA GLY A 222 -16.55 -3.42 9.56
C GLY A 222 -15.13 -2.99 9.22
N ILE A 223 -14.95 -2.07 8.26
CA ILE A 223 -13.66 -1.38 8.07
C ILE A 223 -13.17 -0.73 9.37
N ASN A 224 -11.85 -0.64 9.53
CA ASN A 224 -11.12 -0.20 10.74
C ASN A 224 -11.19 -1.15 11.94
N HIS A 225 -11.41 -2.45 11.70
CA HIS A 225 -11.44 -3.46 12.76
C HIS A 225 -10.22 -4.39 12.69
N GLY A 226 -9.64 -4.72 13.85
CA GLY A 226 -8.64 -5.78 13.97
C GLY A 226 -7.33 -5.46 13.26
N LEU A 227 -6.73 -4.31 13.58
CA LEU A 227 -5.44 -3.89 13.02
C LEU A 227 -4.36 -4.07 14.10
N SER A 228 -3.31 -4.82 13.80
CA SER A 228 -2.14 -4.97 14.67
C SER A 228 -0.89 -4.46 13.97
N ILE A 229 -0.21 -3.49 14.57
CA ILE A 229 1.07 -2.94 14.10
C ILE A 229 2.07 -3.11 15.23
N ARG A 230 3.06 -3.99 15.02
CA ARG A 230 4.02 -4.38 16.06
C ARG A 230 5.47 -4.39 15.61
N ASP A 231 6.40 -4.23 16.56
CA ASP A 231 7.83 -4.41 16.33
C ASP A 231 8.38 -3.52 15.18
N CYS A 232 7.93 -2.26 15.15
CA CYS A 232 8.25 -1.31 14.08
C CYS A 232 9.24 -0.24 14.55
N ALA A 233 10.22 0.11 13.72
CA ALA A 233 11.13 1.23 13.96
C ALA A 233 11.02 2.27 12.84
N ILE A 234 10.73 3.53 13.18
CA ILE A 234 10.43 4.61 12.24
C ILE A 234 11.45 5.75 12.42
N GLY A 235 12.40 5.87 11.49
CA GLY A 235 13.24 7.06 11.33
C GLY A 235 12.46 8.17 10.62
N TRP A 236 11.97 9.14 11.38
CA TRP A 236 10.99 10.13 10.94
C TRP A 236 11.60 11.52 10.67
N CYS A 237 11.61 11.94 9.41
CA CYS A 237 12.17 13.23 8.97
C CYS A 237 11.10 14.22 8.43
N GLY A 238 9.80 13.92 8.59
CA GLY A 238 8.72 14.78 8.12
C GLY A 238 8.39 15.93 9.08
N ASP A 239 7.67 16.93 8.57
CA ASP A 239 7.30 18.15 9.31
C ASP A 239 5.93 18.08 10.01
N LEU A 240 5.13 17.05 9.73
CA LEU A 240 3.79 16.87 10.30
C LEU A 240 3.76 15.83 11.42
N TYR A 241 3.73 14.56 11.06
CA TYR A 241 3.58 13.44 11.99
C TYR A 241 4.30 12.19 11.51
N ALA A 242 4.72 11.34 12.45
CA ALA A 242 5.23 10.01 12.12
C ALA A 242 4.08 9.01 12.01
N ILE A 243 3.08 9.14 12.89
CA ILE A 243 1.90 8.27 12.94
C ILE A 243 0.66 9.15 12.99
N ARG A 244 -0.29 8.90 12.10
CA ARG A 244 -1.63 9.49 12.12
C ARG A 244 -2.68 8.41 12.13
N VAL A 245 -3.62 8.51 13.07
CA VAL A 245 -4.83 7.70 13.11
C VAL A 245 -6.02 8.64 13.02
N ALA A 246 -6.64 8.71 11.85
CA ALA A 246 -7.82 9.52 11.64
C ALA A 246 -9.05 8.62 11.53
N GLY A 247 -10.01 8.77 12.42
CA GLY A 247 -11.33 8.15 12.34
C GLY A 247 -12.34 9.04 11.65
N TRP A 248 -11.92 9.81 10.66
CA TRP A 248 -12.83 10.55 9.79
C TRP A 248 -12.30 10.54 8.36
N GLY A 249 -13.22 10.64 7.41
CA GLY A 249 -12.93 10.67 5.98
C GLY A 249 -13.90 11.60 5.27
N ARG A 250 -13.51 12.06 4.09
CA ARG A 250 -14.36 12.88 3.23
C ARG A 250 -14.70 12.08 1.99
N SER A 251 -15.99 11.93 1.69
CA SER A 251 -16.46 11.26 0.48
C SER A 251 -15.86 11.90 -0.76
N GLU A 252 -15.22 11.13 -1.64
CA GLU A 252 -14.82 11.64 -2.95
C GLU A 252 -16.04 11.90 -3.87
N VAL A 253 -17.17 11.26 -3.60
CA VAL A 253 -18.38 11.33 -4.43
C VAL A 253 -19.11 12.65 -4.23
N ASP A 254 -19.42 13.02 -2.99
CA ASP A 254 -20.23 14.20 -2.68
C ASP A 254 -19.55 15.17 -1.68
N GLY A 255 -18.36 14.85 -1.23
CA GLY A 255 -17.61 15.67 -0.28
C GLY A 255 -18.13 15.61 1.15
N ALA A 256 -19.11 14.76 1.47
CA ALA A 256 -19.63 14.61 2.83
C ALA A 256 -18.53 14.07 3.76
N VAL A 257 -18.42 14.66 4.94
CA VAL A 257 -17.49 14.19 5.98
C VAL A 257 -18.23 13.26 6.91
N SER A 258 -17.62 12.13 7.23
CA SER A 258 -18.16 11.24 8.26
C SER A 258 -17.06 10.71 9.16
N THR A 259 -17.47 10.26 10.34
CA THR A 259 -16.59 9.73 11.37
C THR A 259 -16.82 8.25 11.56
N ARG A 260 -15.72 7.51 11.74
CA ARG A 260 -15.71 6.09 12.03
C ARG A 260 -14.52 5.74 12.94
N PRO A 261 -14.76 5.22 14.14
CA PRO A 261 -13.68 4.84 15.05
C PRO A 261 -12.91 3.63 14.54
N PHE A 262 -11.70 3.46 15.07
CA PHE A 262 -10.98 2.19 14.99
C PHE A 262 -11.40 1.29 16.15
N VAL A 263 -11.54 0.00 15.87
CA VAL A 263 -11.89 -1.03 16.85
C VAL A 263 -10.81 -2.10 16.81
N ASP A 264 -10.27 -2.47 17.97
CA ASP A 264 -9.16 -3.42 18.08
C ASP A 264 -7.92 -3.01 17.26
N LEU A 265 -7.55 -1.72 17.32
CA LEU A 265 -6.27 -1.22 16.82
C LEU A 265 -5.21 -1.36 17.91
N ASP A 266 -4.21 -2.20 17.67
CA ASP A 266 -3.08 -2.45 18.57
C ASP A 266 -1.80 -1.87 17.95
N LEU A 267 -1.22 -0.87 18.61
CA LEU A 267 0.08 -0.29 18.28
C LEU A 267 1.08 -0.68 19.39
N ARG A 268 1.96 -1.64 19.11
CA ARG A 268 2.83 -2.24 20.14
C ARG A 268 4.28 -2.26 19.74
N ASP A 269 5.19 -1.97 20.67
CA ASP A 269 6.63 -2.01 20.42
C ASP A 269 7.04 -1.20 19.17
N VAL A 270 6.35 -0.06 18.95
CA VAL A 270 6.63 0.86 17.86
C VAL A 270 7.56 1.95 18.38
N THR A 271 8.75 2.08 17.79
CA THR A 271 9.68 3.16 18.11
C THR A 271 9.69 4.21 17.01
N VAL A 272 9.52 5.48 17.38
CA VAL A 272 9.70 6.63 16.49
C VAL A 272 11.01 7.32 16.87
N GLU A 273 11.95 7.38 15.95
CA GLU A 273 13.20 8.14 16.04
C GLU A 273 13.04 9.44 15.26
N PRO A 274 12.90 10.60 15.92
CA PRO A 274 12.86 11.88 15.22
C PRO A 274 14.22 12.14 14.58
N LEU A 275 14.23 12.33 13.26
CA LEU A 275 15.39 12.76 12.50
C LEU A 275 15.31 14.27 12.21
N PRO A 276 16.41 14.91 11.78
CA PRO A 276 16.38 16.25 11.23
C PRO A 276 15.30 16.37 10.15
N VAL A 277 14.54 17.46 10.21
CA VAL A 277 13.42 17.65 9.28
C VAL A 277 13.97 17.90 7.88
N GLU A 278 13.50 17.12 6.92
CA GLU A 278 13.87 17.21 5.51
C GLU A 278 12.70 17.76 4.68
N VAL A 279 12.23 18.96 5.02
CA VAL A 279 11.37 19.72 4.11
C VAL A 279 12.28 20.52 3.19
N GLY A 280 12.02 20.48 1.88
CA GLY A 280 12.47 21.58 1.02
C GLY A 280 11.91 22.92 1.54
N ASN A 281 12.44 24.06 1.07
CA ASN A 281 11.87 25.38 1.40
C ASN A 281 10.34 25.34 1.18
N PRO A 282 9.49 25.48 2.21
CA PRO A 282 9.57 26.38 3.39
C PRO A 282 9.94 25.73 4.76
N PRO A 283 10.14 26.53 5.83
CA PRO A 283 10.42 26.01 7.18
C PRO A 283 9.37 25.01 7.70
N PRO A 284 9.75 24.12 8.65
CA PRO A 284 8.84 23.11 9.20
C PRO A 284 7.53 23.71 9.68
N ARG A 285 6.41 23.09 9.32
CA ARG A 285 5.09 23.56 9.76
C ARG A 285 5.01 23.61 11.28
N ARG A 286 4.40 24.68 11.81
CA ARG A 286 4.06 24.75 13.23
C ARG A 286 3.13 23.58 13.56
N GLY A 287 3.47 22.78 14.58
CA GLY A 287 2.62 21.68 15.03
C GLY A 287 3.12 20.27 14.69
N ARG A 288 4.41 20.10 14.33
CA ARG A 288 5.07 18.79 14.24
C ARG A 288 4.80 17.98 15.51
N ARG A 289 4.04 16.88 15.39
CA ARG A 289 3.67 15.97 16.50
C ARG A 289 3.93 14.54 16.04
N PRO A 290 4.72 13.74 16.77
CA PRO A 290 5.06 12.39 16.33
C PRO A 290 3.82 11.51 16.13
N ILE A 291 2.79 11.72 16.94
CA ILE A 291 1.54 10.96 16.90
C ILE A 291 0.37 11.94 16.86
N VAL A 292 -0.56 11.70 15.93
CA VAL A 292 -1.81 12.45 15.77
C VAL A 292 -2.98 11.48 15.75
N VAL A 293 -3.97 11.70 16.63
CA VAL A 293 -5.20 10.90 16.69
C VAL A 293 -6.39 11.85 16.57
N GLU A 294 -7.27 11.60 15.61
CA GLU A 294 -8.37 12.50 15.24
C GLU A 294 -9.65 11.70 15.07
N ASP A 295 -10.66 11.91 15.94
CA ASP A 295 -11.99 11.26 15.85
C ASP A 295 -11.97 9.73 15.69
N ALA A 296 -10.88 9.07 16.13
CA ALA A 296 -10.59 7.66 15.92
C ALA A 296 -11.13 6.72 17.01
N GLY A 297 -11.92 7.23 17.96
CA GLY A 297 -12.26 6.50 19.17
C GLY A 297 -11.08 6.42 20.15
N SER A 298 -11.16 5.50 21.12
CA SER A 298 -10.07 5.24 22.05
C SER A 298 -8.97 4.44 21.37
N VAL A 299 -7.93 5.13 20.89
CA VAL A 299 -6.71 4.52 20.36
C VAL A 299 -5.67 4.50 21.48
N ASP A 300 -5.24 3.32 21.88
CA ASP A 300 -4.10 3.19 22.81
C ASP A 300 -2.79 3.38 22.04
N VAL A 301 -2.03 4.40 22.43
CA VAL A 301 -0.71 4.71 21.86
C VAL A 301 0.42 4.42 22.86
N GLY A 302 0.12 3.78 23.99
CA GLY A 302 1.08 3.44 25.04
C GLY A 302 2.19 2.49 24.60
N GLY A 303 1.94 1.69 23.56
CA GLY A 303 2.96 0.86 22.91
C GLY A 303 3.84 1.60 21.90
N VAL A 304 3.67 2.91 21.74
CA VAL A 304 4.51 3.75 20.88
C VAL A 304 5.50 4.56 21.72
N ARG A 305 6.80 4.35 21.49
CA ARG A 305 7.89 5.07 22.15
C ARG A 305 8.53 6.07 21.20
N VAL A 306 8.50 7.35 21.55
CA VAL A 306 9.21 8.40 20.82
C VAL A 306 10.57 8.65 21.47
N LEU A 307 11.65 8.51 20.70
CA LEU A 307 13.01 8.77 21.16
C LEU A 307 13.28 10.28 21.27
N PRO A 308 14.23 10.71 22.13
CA PRO A 308 14.70 12.09 22.11
C PRO A 308 15.33 12.43 20.75
N ALA A 309 15.09 13.67 20.30
CA ALA A 309 15.69 14.24 19.09
C ALA A 309 17.10 14.76 19.33
#